data_AF-A0A1D2QW15-F1
#
_entry.id   AF-A0A1D2QW15-F1
#
_cell.length_a   1.000
_cell.length_b   1.000
_cell.length_c   1.000
_cell.angle_alpha   90.00
_cell.angle_beta   90.00
_cell.angle_gamma   90.00
#
_symmetry.space_group_name_H-M   'P 1'
#
loop_
_entity.id
_entity.type
_entity.pdbx_description
1 polymer ?
#
loop_
_entity_poly.entity_id
_entity_poly.type
_entity_poly.pdbx_seq_one_letter_code
_entity_poly.pdbx_strand_id
1 'polypeptide(L)'
;MCISHCPVEAITIKETGGEEKHKLIKNWAEEYAKTNGFNVNPKDKVLSVVIEGLIAKQEKFGKRYCPCRIQRIQENICPCVYHKDEIKKDGECHCQLFVRQKKSKLKLIKNGRM
;
A
#
# COMPACT_ATOMS: atom_id res chain seq x y z
N MET A 1 32.64 -1.21 2.38
CA MET A 1 31.93 -2.51 2.41
C MET A 1 30.46 -2.25 2.67
N CYS A 2 29.61 -2.75 1.80
CA CYS A 2 28.17 -2.52 1.80
C CYS A 2 27.49 -3.42 2.84
N ILE A 3 26.85 -2.81 3.83
CA ILE A 3 25.90 -3.48 4.74
C ILE A 3 24.53 -3.22 4.06
N SER A 4 24.00 -4.05 3.16
CA SER A 4 23.60 -5.46 3.29
C SER A 4 22.69 -5.70 4.50
N HIS A 5 21.41 -5.39 4.26
CA HIS A 5 20.21 -6.08 4.75
C HIS A 5 19.43 -5.52 5.96
N CYS A 6 18.21 -5.09 5.61
CA CYS A 6 16.92 -5.17 6.32
C CYS A 6 16.79 -4.66 7.77
N PRO A 7 16.12 -3.52 7.98
CA PRO A 7 15.36 -3.26 9.20
C PRO A 7 13.87 -3.57 8.95
N VAL A 8 13.49 -4.83 8.77
CA VAL A 8 12.06 -5.24 8.70
C VAL A 8 11.55 -5.86 9.99
N GLU A 9 12.36 -5.90 11.04
CA GLU A 9 11.96 -6.39 12.36
C GLU A 9 11.96 -5.24 13.36
N ALA A 10 10.81 -5.06 14.02
CA ALA A 10 10.55 -4.13 15.13
C ALA A 10 10.21 -2.67 14.79
N ILE A 11 9.16 -2.43 13.99
CA ILE A 11 8.35 -1.21 14.21
C ILE A 11 7.44 -1.48 15.42
N THR A 12 8.00 -1.31 16.61
CA THR A 12 7.24 -1.30 17.86
C THR A 12 6.54 0.05 17.95
N ILE A 13 5.30 0.11 17.44
CA ILE A 13 4.42 1.28 17.47
C ILE A 13 3.91 1.52 18.90
N LYS A 14 4.81 1.71 19.87
CA LYS A 14 4.43 1.95 21.26
C LYS A 14 4.62 3.41 21.66
N GLU A 15 5.45 4.19 20.96
CA GLU A 15 5.81 5.57 21.36
C GLU A 15 6.12 6.49 20.17
N THR A 16 5.32 6.49 19.11
CA THR A 16 5.51 7.40 17.96
C THR A 16 4.27 8.28 17.73
N GLY A 17 4.46 9.53 17.33
CA GLY A 17 3.37 10.48 17.06
C GLY A 17 2.50 10.05 15.88
N GLY A 18 1.26 10.55 15.81
CA GLY A 18 0.31 10.18 14.74
C GLY A 18 0.85 10.42 13.33
N GLU A 19 1.58 11.52 13.13
CA GLU A 19 2.21 11.85 11.85
C GLU A 19 3.32 10.87 11.45
N GLU A 20 4.09 10.36 12.42
CA GLU A 20 5.15 9.39 12.15
C GLU A 20 4.57 8.04 11.73
N LYS A 21 3.54 7.56 12.43
CA LYS A 21 2.81 6.33 12.06
C LYS A 21 2.24 6.44 10.65
N HIS A 22 1.66 7.58 10.32
CA HIS A 22 1.12 7.85 9.00
C HIS A 22 2.21 7.71 7.92
N LYS A 23 3.37 8.33 8.14
CA LYS A 23 4.51 8.24 7.22
C LYS A 23 5.04 6.81 7.09
N LEU A 24 5.15 6.07 8.18
CA LEU A 24 5.60 4.67 8.18
C LEU A 24 4.68 3.77 7.34
N ILE A 25 3.37 3.87 7.54
CA ILE A 25 2.40 3.06 6.78
C ILE A 25 2.36 3.50 5.32
N LYS A 26 2.48 4.81 5.03
CA LYS A 26 2.59 5.31 3.66
C LYS A 26 3.79 4.73 2.92
N ASN A 27 4.97 4.82 3.52
CA ASN A 27 6.21 4.29 2.93
C ASN A 27 6.10 2.78 2.69
N TRP A 28 5.60 2.03 3.68
CA TRP A 28 5.35 0.60 3.52
C TRP A 28 4.40 0.30 2.34
N ALA A 29 3.32 1.07 2.20
CA ALA A 29 2.36 0.88 1.12
C ALA A 29 2.99 1.18 -0.24
N GLU A 30 3.84 2.21 -0.34
CA GLU A 30 4.57 2.56 -1.56
C GLU A 30 5.57 1.48 -1.96
N GLU A 31 6.35 0.95 -1.01
CA GLU A 31 7.29 -0.15 -1.27
C GLU A 31 6.58 -1.44 -1.68
N TYR A 32 5.50 -1.78 -0.99
CA TYR A 32 4.67 -2.93 -1.34
C TYR A 32 4.05 -2.78 -2.74
N ALA A 33 3.52 -1.61 -3.06
CA ALA A 33 2.94 -1.33 -4.37
C ALA A 33 4.01 -1.48 -5.47
N LYS A 34 5.18 -0.87 -5.29
CA LYS A 34 6.29 -0.89 -6.25
C LYS A 34 6.78 -2.32 -6.53
N THR A 35 6.96 -3.13 -5.48
CA THR A 35 7.42 -4.52 -5.61
C THR A 35 6.39 -5.44 -6.29
N ASN A 36 5.10 -5.09 -6.21
CA ASN A 36 4.02 -5.86 -6.82
C ASN A 36 3.52 -5.29 -8.17
N GLY A 37 4.13 -4.21 -8.69
CA GLY A 37 3.73 -3.59 -9.97
C GLY A 37 2.43 -2.78 -9.91
N PHE A 38 2.10 -2.26 -8.73
CA PHE A 38 0.98 -1.34 -8.49
C PHE A 38 1.50 0.04 -8.07
N ASN A 39 0.60 1.00 -7.93
CA ASN A 39 0.87 2.29 -7.29
C ASN A 39 -0.04 2.46 -6.07
N VAL A 40 0.34 3.34 -5.15
CA VAL A 40 -0.60 3.88 -4.16
C VAL A 40 -1.53 4.88 -4.83
N ASN A 41 -2.71 5.09 -4.25
CA ASN A 41 -3.69 6.02 -4.80
C ASN A 41 -3.14 7.46 -4.84
N PRO A 42 -3.21 8.15 -6.00
CA PRO A 42 -2.70 9.52 -6.14
C PRO A 42 -3.53 10.56 -5.36
N LYS A 43 -4.75 10.22 -4.92
CA LYS A 43 -5.60 11.13 -4.14
C LYS A 43 -5.19 11.09 -2.67
N ASP A 44 -4.41 12.08 -2.24
CA ASP A 44 -3.87 12.14 -0.87
C ASP A 44 -4.95 12.04 0.21
N LYS A 45 -6.10 12.71 0.04
CA LYS A 45 -7.23 12.59 0.99
C LYS A 45 -7.74 11.16 1.17
N VAL A 46 -7.84 10.38 0.09
CA VAL A 46 -8.31 8.98 0.16
C VAL A 46 -7.24 8.12 0.80
N LEU A 47 -5.99 8.31 0.36
CA LEU A 47 -4.83 7.61 0.90
C LEU A 47 -4.73 7.79 2.42
N SER A 48 -4.81 9.04 2.90
CA SER A 48 -4.68 9.38 4.31
C SER A 48 -5.78 8.76 5.17
N VAL A 49 -7.05 8.84 4.75
CA VAL A 49 -8.18 8.20 5.47
C VAL A 49 -8.00 6.69 5.59
N VAL A 50 -7.51 6.03 4.54
CA VAL A 50 -7.27 4.58 4.56
C VAL A 50 -6.11 4.22 5.48
N ILE A 51 -5.03 5.01 5.46
CA ILE A 51 -3.88 4.84 6.35
C ILE A 51 -4.28 5.01 7.81
N GLU A 52 -5.04 6.05 8.15
CA GLU A 52 -5.56 6.28 9.50
C GLU A 52 -6.43 5.09 9.96
N GLY A 53 -7.27 4.58 9.07
CA GLY A 53 -8.06 3.37 9.35
C GLY A 53 -7.20 2.13 9.62
N LEU A 54 -6.11 1.95 8.89
CA LEU A 54 -5.16 0.84 9.12
C LEU A 54 -4.46 1.00 10.48
N ILE A 55 -4.01 2.21 10.82
CA ILE A 55 -3.36 2.52 12.11
C ILE A 55 -4.33 2.24 13.25
N ALA A 56 -5.56 2.77 13.20
CA ALA A 56 -6.55 2.59 14.25
C ALA A 56 -6.89 1.10 14.48
N LYS A 57 -6.98 0.30 13.41
CA LYS A 57 -7.19 -1.16 13.53
C LYS A 57 -5.97 -1.86 14.12
N GLN A 58 -4.77 -1.44 13.74
CA GLN A 58 -3.53 -2.01 14.27
C GLN A 58 -3.36 -1.72 15.76
N GLU A 59 -3.64 -0.50 16.21
CA GLU A 59 -3.57 -0.13 17.62
C GLU A 59 -4.65 -0.85 18.43
N LYS A 60 -5.86 -0.96 17.89
CA LYS A 60 -6.98 -1.58 18.60
C LYS A 60 -6.93 -3.11 18.65
N PHE A 61 -6.39 -3.77 17.62
CA PHE A 61 -6.48 -5.23 17.46
C PHE A 61 -5.11 -5.91 17.28
N GLY A 62 -4.01 -5.17 17.31
CA GLY A 62 -2.65 -5.68 17.14
C GLY A 62 -2.26 -6.06 15.71
N LYS A 63 -3.19 -5.99 14.75
CA LYS A 63 -2.95 -6.32 13.34
C LYS A 63 -3.61 -5.29 12.42
N ARG A 64 -3.00 -5.07 11.25
CA ARG A 64 -3.49 -4.15 10.21
C ARG A 64 -4.66 -4.73 9.43
N TYR A 65 -5.83 -4.90 10.04
CA TYR A 65 -7.03 -5.32 9.31
C TYR A 65 -7.49 -4.26 8.31
N CYS A 66 -8.03 -4.65 7.14
CA CYS A 66 -8.56 -3.69 6.17
C CYS A 66 -9.62 -2.81 6.85
N PRO A 67 -9.51 -1.47 6.77
CA PRO A 67 -10.55 -0.59 7.30
C PRO A 67 -11.88 -0.77 6.56
N CYS A 68 -11.84 -1.30 5.34
CA CYS A 68 -12.97 -1.54 4.46
C CYS A 68 -13.75 -2.84 4.74
N ARG A 69 -13.23 -3.76 5.57
CA ARG A 69 -13.88 -5.05 5.85
C ARG A 69 -14.32 -5.11 7.31
N ILE A 70 -15.54 -5.58 7.53
CA ILE A 70 -16.15 -5.63 8.87
C ILE A 70 -15.55 -6.79 9.69
N GLN A 71 -15.36 -7.95 9.05
CA GLN A 71 -14.88 -9.16 9.71
C GLN A 71 -13.37 -9.10 10.01
N ARG A 72 -12.98 -9.55 11.21
CA ARG A 72 -11.58 -9.57 11.68
C ARG A 72 -10.95 -10.95 11.51
N ILE A 73 -10.90 -11.40 10.26
CA ILE A 73 -10.32 -12.69 9.86
C ILE A 73 -8.94 -12.50 9.24
N GLN A 74 -8.17 -13.57 9.15
CA GLN A 74 -6.79 -13.52 8.65
C GLN A 74 -6.71 -13.02 7.21
N GLU A 75 -7.69 -13.38 6.38
CA GLU A 75 -7.81 -12.97 4.98
C GLU A 75 -7.96 -11.45 4.80
N ASN A 76 -8.44 -10.75 5.83
CA ASN A 76 -8.65 -9.31 5.82
C ASN A 76 -7.45 -8.51 6.36
N ILE A 77 -6.36 -9.16 6.76
CA ILE A 77 -5.13 -8.46 7.18
C ILE A 77 -4.46 -7.84 5.95
N CYS A 78 -4.19 -6.54 5.98
CA CYS A 78 -3.54 -5.80 4.91
C CYS A 78 -2.07 -6.24 4.76
N PRO A 79 -1.63 -6.67 3.57
CA PRO A 79 -2.36 -6.70 2.29
C PRO A 79 -3.32 -7.92 2.21
N CYS A 80 -4.63 -7.66 2.11
CA CYS A 80 -5.67 -8.69 2.20
C CYS A 80 -5.64 -9.64 1.00
N VAL A 81 -6.11 -10.88 1.11
CA VAL A 81 -5.99 -11.84 0.00
C VAL A 81 -6.65 -11.38 -1.30
N TYR A 82 -7.68 -10.52 -1.19
CA TYR A 82 -8.49 -10.05 -2.30
C TYR A 82 -7.84 -8.93 -3.14
N HIS A 83 -6.88 -8.17 -2.59
CA HIS A 83 -6.45 -6.92 -3.23
C HIS A 83 -5.88 -7.13 -4.65
N LYS A 84 -5.18 -8.24 -4.90
CA LYS A 84 -4.58 -8.51 -6.22
C LYS A 84 -5.65 -8.77 -7.28
N ASP A 85 -6.66 -9.56 -6.93
CA ASP A 85 -7.77 -9.87 -7.84
C ASP A 85 -8.63 -8.64 -8.11
N GLU A 86 -8.90 -7.83 -7.07
CA GLU A 86 -9.60 -6.55 -7.21
C GLU A 86 -8.83 -5.57 -8.11
N ILE A 87 -7.52 -5.39 -7.91
CA ILE A 87 -6.70 -4.53 -8.77
C ILE A 87 -6.68 -5.04 -10.22
N LYS A 88 -6.67 -6.36 -10.42
CA LYS A 88 -6.68 -6.97 -11.75
C LYS A 88 -8.02 -6.75 -12.47
N LYS A 89 -9.13 -6.86 -11.75
CA LYS A 89 -10.49 -6.79 -12.28
C LYS A 89 -10.98 -5.34 -12.43
N ASP A 90 -10.87 -4.57 -11.37
CA ASP A 90 -11.48 -3.25 -11.22
C ASP A 90 -10.44 -2.11 -11.36
N GLY A 91 -9.15 -2.45 -11.37
CA GLY A 91 -8.05 -1.49 -11.49
C GLY A 91 -7.58 -0.90 -10.15
N GLU A 92 -8.27 -1.20 -9.06
CA GLU A 92 -7.97 -0.75 -7.71
C GLU A 92 -8.47 -1.76 -6.67
N CYS A 93 -7.85 -1.81 -5.50
CA CYS A 93 -8.41 -2.59 -4.41
C CYS A 93 -9.65 -1.90 -3.83
N HIS A 94 -10.50 -2.62 -3.10
CA HIS A 94 -11.77 -2.09 -2.62
C HIS A 94 -11.65 -0.83 -1.75
N CYS A 95 -10.57 -0.71 -0.96
CA CYS A 95 -10.30 0.49 -0.17
C CYS A 95 -9.61 1.61 -0.94
N GLN A 96 -9.30 1.42 -2.23
CA GLN A 96 -8.55 2.35 -3.07
C GLN A 96 -7.19 2.74 -2.46
N LEU A 97 -6.54 1.84 -1.71
CA LEU A 97 -5.15 2.04 -1.27
C LEU A 97 -4.18 1.81 -2.43
N PHE A 98 -4.37 0.70 -3.13
CA PHE A 98 -3.56 0.26 -4.25
C PHE A 98 -4.35 0.39 -5.54
N VAL A 99 -3.70 0.96 -6.54
CA VAL A 99 -4.24 1.18 -7.89
C VAL A 99 -3.30 0.60 -8.92
N ARG A 100 -3.86 0.15 -10.05
CA ARG A 100 -3.10 -0.41 -11.16
C ARG A 100 -2.12 0.65 -11.69
N GLN A 101 -0.88 0.23 -11.93
CA GLN A 101 0.09 1.09 -12.58
C GLN A 101 -0.40 1.41 -14.00
N LYS A 102 -0.69 2.68 -14.28
CA LYS A 102 -0.94 3.12 -15.66
C LYS A 102 0.38 3.01 -16.40
N LYS A 103 0.45 2.16 -17.43
CA LYS A 103 1.57 2.17 -18.38
C LYS A 103 1.58 3.55 -19.03
N SER A 104 2.50 4.42 -18.61
CA SER A 104 2.80 5.65 -19.30
C SER A 104 3.17 5.27 -20.73
N LYS A 105 2.44 5.82 -21.71
CA LYS A 105 2.66 5.65 -23.15
C LYS A 105 4.14 5.94 -23.42
N LEU A 106 4.97 4.90 -23.50
CA LEU A 106 6.31 5.01 -24.06
C LEU A 106 6.08 5.41 -25.52
N LYS A 107 6.34 6.68 -25.84
CA LYS A 107 6.33 7.16 -27.24
C LYS A 107 7.28 6.26 -28.00
N LEU A 108 6.75 5.38 -28.84
CA LEU A 108 7.50 4.70 -29.88
C LEU A 108 8.04 5.80 -30.80
N ILE A 109 9.26 6.27 -30.54
CA ILE A 109 10.03 7.06 -31.48
C ILE A 109 10.39 6.07 -32.59
N LYS A 110 9.52 5.94 -33.60
CA LYS A 110 9.86 5.25 -34.84
C LYS A 110 10.88 6.13 -35.57
N ASN A 111 12.14 6.06 -35.17
CA ASN A 111 13.25 6.46 -36.02
C ASN A 111 13.40 5.40 -37.12
N GLY A 112 12.65 5.57 -38.21
CA GLY A 112 12.80 4.79 -39.43
C GLY A 112 13.25 5.71 -40.54
N ARG A 113 14.57 5.78 -40.75
CA ARG A 113 15.19 6.24 -41.99
C ARG A 113 14.77 5.28 -43.11
N MET A 114 14.35 5.82 -44.25
CA MET A 114 14.90 5.58 -45.60
C MET A 114 14.09 6.38 -46.61
#